data_AF-A0A2N3CF28-F1
#
_entry.id   AF-A0A2N3CF28-F1
#
_cell.length_a   1.000
_cell.length_b   1.000
_cell.length_c   1.000
_cell.angle_alpha   90.00
_cell.angle_beta   90.00
_cell.angle_gamma   90.00
#
_symmetry.space_group_name_H-M   'P 1'
#
loop_
_entity.id
_entity.type
_entity.pdbx_description
1 polymer ?
#
loop_
_entity_poly.entity_id
_entity_poly.type
_entity_poly.pdbx_seq_one_letter_code
_entity_poly.pdbx_strand_id
1 'polypeptide(L)' 'EGVAEDRLATLAAPAGLDIGAIGPEEIALSILAQVVAARRAALVAGGQD' A
#
# COMPACT_ATOMS: atom_id res chain seq x y z
N GLU A 1 -7.66 -24.90 -3.50
CA GLU A 1 -7.78 -24.18 -2.21
C GLU A 1 -7.55 -22.69 -2.47
N GLY A 2 -8.23 -21.79 -1.74
CA GLY A 2 -8.25 -20.34 -2.00
C GLY A 2 -7.77 -19.50 -0.80
N VAL A 3 -7.71 -18.17 -0.97
CA VAL A 3 -7.32 -17.22 0.09
C VAL A 3 -8.56 -16.81 0.89
N ALA A 4 -8.44 -16.73 2.22
CA ALA A 4 -9.52 -16.24 3.09
C ALA A 4 -9.88 -14.78 2.80
N GLU A 5 -11.17 -14.43 2.91
CA GLU A 5 -11.69 -13.10 2.57
C GLU A 5 -11.03 -11.98 3.38
N ASP A 6 -10.82 -12.19 4.68
CA ASP A 6 -10.16 -11.20 5.55
C ASP A 6 -8.72 -10.89 5.09
N ARG A 7 -8.01 -11.90 4.56
CA ARG A 7 -6.66 -11.71 4.01
C ARG A 7 -6.74 -10.95 2.70
N LEU A 8 -7.72 -11.26 1.85
CA LEU A 8 -7.94 -10.56 0.59
C LEU A 8 -8.31 -9.09 0.81
N ALA A 9 -9.10 -8.78 1.84
CA ALA A 9 -9.50 -7.41 2.17
C ALA A 9 -8.31 -6.50 2.53
N THR A 10 -7.19 -7.08 2.99
CA THR A 10 -5.96 -6.32 3.30
C THR A 10 -5.05 -6.09 2.08
N LEU A 11 -5.37 -6.68 0.93
CA LEU A 11 -4.55 -6.57 -0.28
C LEU A 11 -4.76 -5.22 -0.95
N ALA A 12 -3.68 -4.45 -1.09
CA ALA A 12 -3.65 -3.28 -1.96
C ALA A 12 -3.32 -3.71 -3.39
N ALA A 13 -4.26 -3.54 -4.32
CA ALA A 13 -4.06 -3.82 -5.74
C ALA A 13 -4.88 -2.83 -6.61
N PRO A 14 -4.29 -2.23 -7.67
CA PRO A 14 -2.89 -2.29 -8.09
C PRO A 14 -1.91 -1.78 -7.01
N ALA A 15 -0.67 -2.26 -7.05
CA ALA A 15 0.36 -1.82 -6.11
C ALA A 15 0.88 -0.42 -6.48
N GLY A 16 1.11 0.42 -5.48
CA GLY A 16 1.60 1.78 -5.62
C GLY A 16 0.51 2.85 -5.67
N LEU A 17 0.95 4.11 -5.56
CA LEU A 17 0.08 5.28 -5.69
C LEU A 17 -0.22 5.57 -7.17
N ASP A 18 -1.41 6.11 -7.44
CA ASP A 18 -1.81 6.53 -8.79
C ASP A 18 -1.12 7.84 -9.19
N ILE A 19 0.08 7.71 -9.74
CA ILE A 19 0.91 8.82 -10.25
C ILE A 19 1.05 8.79 -11.77
N GLY A 20 0.32 7.90 -12.46
CA GLY A 20 0.50 7.67 -13.90
C GLY A 20 1.85 7.00 -14.24
N ALA A 21 2.40 6.19 -13.35
CA ALA A 21 3.69 5.52 -13.54
C ALA A 21 3.67 4.56 -14.75
N ILE A 22 4.70 4.61 -15.58
CA ILE A 22 4.89 3.73 -16.74
C ILE A 22 6.25 3.03 -16.65
N GLY A 23 7.29 3.78 -16.31
CA GLY A 23 8.66 3.27 -16.20
C GLY A 23 8.91 2.47 -14.91
N PRO A 24 9.89 1.54 -14.90
CA PRO A 24 10.23 0.78 -13.71
C PRO A 24 10.56 1.65 -12.48
N GLU A 25 11.26 2.77 -12.69
CA GLU A 25 11.65 3.69 -11.62
C GLU A 25 10.44 4.42 -11.03
N GLU A 26 9.49 4.80 -11.88
CA GLU A 26 8.23 5.44 -11.47
C GLU A 26 7.34 4.45 -10.71
N ILE A 27 7.26 3.20 -11.18
CA ILE A 27 6.54 2.11 -10.50
C ILE A 27 7.17 1.82 -9.13
N ALA A 28 8.50 1.74 -9.06
CA ALA A 28 9.19 1.53 -7.79
C ALA A 28 8.92 2.68 -6.81
N LEU A 29 8.98 3.92 -7.28
CA LEU A 29 8.66 5.10 -6.48
C LEU A 29 7.21 5.06 -5.97
N SER A 30 6.24 4.72 -6.83
CA SER A 30 4.83 4.70 -6.44
C SER A 30 4.54 3.64 -5.38
N ILE A 31 5.17 2.46 -5.47
CA ILE A 31 5.07 1.38 -4.47
C ILE A 31 5.70 1.80 -3.14
N LEU A 32 6.92 2.33 -3.18
CA LEU A 32 7.60 2.78 -1.95
C LEU A 32 6.84 3.89 -1.25
N ALA A 33 6.26 4.83 -2.01
CA ALA A 33 5.42 5.89 -1.46
C ALA A 33 4.17 5.31 -0.76
N GLN A 34 3.50 4.32 -1.36
CA GLN A 34 2.36 3.63 -0.73
C GLN A 34 2.76 2.93 0.57
N VAL A 35 3.92 2.24 0.60
CA VAL A 35 4.44 1.59 1.82
C VAL A 35 4.71 2.60 2.94
N VAL A 36 5.34 3.72 2.62
CA VAL A 36 5.61 4.78 3.61
C VAL A 36 4.31 5.40 4.14
N ALA A 37 3.34 5.66 3.26
CA ALA A 37 2.03 6.18 3.65
C ALA A 37 1.31 5.23 4.62
N ALA A 38 1.26 3.93 4.32
CA ALA A 38 0.65 2.92 5.18
C ALA A 38 1.33 2.85 6.56
N ARG A 39 2.67 2.89 6.60
CA ARG A 39 3.42 2.92 7.87
C ARG A 39 3.11 4.16 8.70
N ARG A 40 3.01 5.33 8.06
CA ARG A 40 2.66 6.58 8.76
C ARG A 40 1.23 6.56 9.29
N ALA A 41 0.28 6.05 8.52
CA ALA A 41 -1.10 5.91 8.97
C ALA A 41 -1.20 5.00 10.22
N ALA A 42 -0.46 3.90 10.25
CA ALA A 42 -0.42 3.01 11.40
C ALA A 42 0.16 3.69 12.66
N LEU A 43 1.17 4.56 12.53
CA LEU A 43 1.71 5.33 13.65
C LEU A 43 0.72 6.35 14.20
N VAL A 44 -0.08 7.00 13.34
CA VAL A 44 -1.12 7.94 13.76
C VAL A 44 -2.27 7.21 14.46
N ALA A 45 -2.69 6.06 13.92
CA ALA A 45 -3.73 5.24 14.53
C ALA A 45 -3.31 4.69 15.91
N GLY A 46 -2.03 4.36 16.10
CA GLY A 46 -1.48 3.91 17.39
C GLY A 46 -1.17 5.02 18.39
N GLY A 47 -1.42 6.29 18.06
CA GLY A 47 -1.35 7.42 19.00
C GLY A 47 -2.73 7.84 19.55
N GLN A 48 -3.79 7.12 19.18
CA GLN A 48 -5.13 7.27 19.72
C GLN A 48 -5.41 6.16 20.74
N ASP A 49 -4.64 6.17 21.83
CA ASP A 49 -4.90 5.43 23.07
C ASP A 49 -5.15 6.43 24.21
#